data_AF-A0A0C9SJY2-F1
#
_entry.id   AF-A0A0C9SJY2-F1
#
_cell.length_a   1.000
_cell.length_b   1.000
_cell.length_c   1.000
_cell.angle_alpha   90.00
_cell.angle_beta   90.00
_cell.angle_gamma   90.00
#
_symmetry.space_group_name_H-M   'P 1'
#
loop_
_entity.id
_entity.type
_entity.pdbx_description
1 polymer ?
#
loop_
_entity_poly.entity_id
_entity_poly.type
_entity_poly.pdbx_seq_one_letter_code
_entity_poly.pdbx_strand_id
1 'polypeptide(L)'
;ERLQRPFLITGVMFAMTLVGLLVWSVKHAGGGGPLFHTPQTTPNVGWSVMFGITSILGSWGSSTLGQSDWTRYAETRIGVVVTSASSEVLGELYWNPIALLAEIQEHY
;
A
#
# COMPACT_ATOMS: atom_id res chain seq x y z
N GLU A 1 -10.51 16.63 8.90
CA GLU A 1 -9.35 17.39 8.35
C GLU A 1 -8.64 16.60 7.25
N ARG A 2 -8.09 17.24 6.22
CA ARG A 2 -7.45 16.58 5.06
C ARG A 2 -6.03 16.09 5.37
N LEU A 3 -5.89 15.15 6.30
CA LEU A 3 -4.61 14.60 6.76
C LEU A 3 -3.90 13.70 5.72
N GLN A 4 -4.57 13.29 4.65
CA GLN A 4 -4.00 12.40 3.62
C GLN A 4 -2.73 12.96 2.96
N ARG A 5 -2.71 14.26 2.68
CA ARG A 5 -1.58 14.93 2.02
C ARG A 5 -0.31 14.93 2.88
N PRO A 6 -0.33 15.35 4.17
CA PRO A 6 0.87 15.27 5.01
C PRO A 6 1.33 13.82 5.23
N PHE A 7 0.43 12.84 5.38
CA PHE A 7 0.81 11.43 5.49
C PHE A 7 1.52 10.89 4.24
N LEU A 8 1.06 11.26 3.04
CA LEU A 8 1.72 10.84 1.81
C LEU A 8 3.11 11.49 1.67
N ILE A 9 3.22 12.78 1.98
CA ILE A 9 4.49 13.52 1.89
C ILE A 9 5.52 12.90 2.85
N THR A 10 5.15 12.64 4.10
CA THR A 10 6.08 12.03 5.07
C THR A 10 6.45 10.61 4.68
N GLY A 11 5.51 9.81 4.17
CA GLY A 11 5.78 8.47 3.66
C GLY A 11 6.79 8.46 2.50
N VAL A 12 6.61 9.37 1.53
CA VAL A 12 7.55 9.54 0.41
C VAL A 12 8.92 10.02 0.90
N MET A 13 8.97 11.02 1.78
CA MET A 13 10.24 11.51 2.33
C MET A 13 10.99 10.42 3.11
N PHE A 14 10.27 9.60 3.88
CA PHE A 14 10.85 8.49 4.61
C PHE A 14 11.41 7.42 3.65
N ALA A 15 10.63 7.02 2.64
CA ALA A 15 11.08 6.07 1.62
C ALA A 15 12.33 6.56 0.89
N MET A 16 12.35 7.84 0.48
CA MET A 16 13.51 8.46 -0.17
C MET A 16 14.74 8.49 0.75
N THR A 17 14.55 8.70 2.05
CA THR A 17 15.64 8.68 3.03
C THR A 17 16.24 7.27 3.15
N LEU A 18 15.41 6.23 3.24
CA LEU A 18 15.86 4.84 3.29
C LEU A 18 16.67 4.46 2.04
N VAL A 19 16.15 4.82 0.86
CA VAL A 19 16.82 4.54 -0.42
C VAL A 19 18.12 5.34 -0.53
N GLY A 20 18.13 6.61 -0.13
CA GLY A 20 19.32 7.46 -0.14
C GLY A 20 20.43 6.91 0.77
N LEU A 21 20.09 6.50 1.99
CA LEU A 21 21.03 5.88 2.92
C LEU A 21 21.55 4.54 2.41
N LEU A 22 20.70 3.73 1.77
CA LEU A 22 21.10 2.47 1.15
C LEU A 22 22.09 2.69 0.01
N VAL A 23 21.81 3.63 -0.89
CA VAL A 23 22.72 3.95 -2.00
C VAL A 23 24.05 4.46 -1.48
N TRP A 24 24.02 5.35 -0.48
CA TRP A 24 25.24 5.87 0.15
C TRP A 24 26.05 4.76 0.83
N SER A 25 25.41 3.88 1.59
CA SER A 25 26.10 2.80 2.31
C SER A 25 26.75 1.80 1.36
N VAL A 26 26.06 1.42 0.27
CA VAL A 26 26.61 0.53 -0.77
C VAL A 26 27.80 1.17 -1.47
N LYS A 27 27.72 2.47 -1.80
CA LYS A 27 28.84 3.20 -2.42
C LYS A 27 30.05 3.28 -1.49
N HIS A 28 29.82 3.54 -0.19
CA HIS A 28 30.88 3.67 0.81
C HIS A 28 31.53 2.32 1.16
N ALA A 29 30.75 1.24 1.17
CA ALA A 29 31.23 -0.12 1.40
C ALA A 29 31.94 -0.74 0.18
N GLY A 30 31.93 -0.06 -0.98
CA GLY A 30 32.54 -0.56 -2.22
C GLY A 30 31.73 -1.67 -2.90
N GLY A 31 30.44 -1.82 -2.58
CA GLY A 31 29.55 -2.84 -3.13
C GLY A 31 28.56 -3.39 -2.09
N GLY A 32 27.89 -4.51 -2.39
CA GLY A 32 26.94 -5.15 -1.47
C GLY A 32 27.59 -5.72 -0.19
N GLY A 33 28.92 -5.79 -0.13
CA GLY A 33 29.65 -6.37 0.99
C GLY A 33 29.90 -7.89 0.86
N PRO A 34 30.67 -8.47 1.79
CA PRO A 34 31.12 -9.86 1.70
C PRO A 34 29.98 -10.87 1.85
N LEU A 35 28.90 -10.51 2.54
CA LEU A 35 27.74 -11.37 2.81
C LEU A 35 27.09 -11.93 1.55
N PHE A 36 27.03 -11.16 0.46
CA PHE A 36 26.44 -11.63 -0.80
C PHE A 36 27.31 -12.63 -1.55
N HIS A 37 28.59 -12.74 -1.19
CA HIS A 37 29.57 -13.63 -1.82
C HIS A 37 29.88 -14.85 -0.95
N THR A 38 29.39 -14.88 0.28
CA THR A 38 29.61 -16.00 1.20
C THR A 38 28.73 -17.19 0.76
N PRO A 39 29.33 -18.38 0.51
CA PRO A 39 28.57 -19.56 0.17
C PRO A 39 27.69 -20.01 1.33
N GLN A 40 26.54 -20.58 0.97
CA GLN A 40 25.58 -21.12 1.93
C GLN A 40 26.19 -22.24 2.78
N THR A 41 26.00 -22.13 4.10
CA THR A 41 26.46 -23.12 5.09
C THR A 41 25.37 -24.10 5.51
N THR A 42 24.14 -23.95 5.01
CA THR A 42 23.00 -24.76 5.43
C THR A 42 22.90 -26.08 4.64
N PRO A 43 22.63 -27.22 5.30
CA PRO A 43 22.40 -28.52 4.66
C PRO A 43 21.21 -28.59 3.69
N ASN A 44 20.16 -27.75 3.83
CA ASN A 44 19.03 -27.73 2.89
C ASN A 44 18.55 -26.30 2.58
N VAL A 45 18.84 -25.86 1.37
CA VAL A 45 18.50 -24.53 0.86
C VAL A 45 16.99 -24.29 0.84
N GLY A 46 16.22 -25.30 0.42
CA GLY A 46 14.77 -25.20 0.30
C GLY A 46 14.10 -24.92 1.65
N TRP A 47 14.53 -25.63 2.69
CA TRP A 47 14.02 -25.38 4.05
C TRP A 47 14.44 -24.02 4.59
N SER A 48 15.67 -23.56 4.35
CA SER A 48 16.10 -22.21 4.76
C SER A 48 15.29 -21.10 4.09
N VAL A 49 14.96 -21.25 2.80
CA VAL A 49 14.10 -20.31 2.09
C VAL A 49 12.69 -20.31 2.70
N MET A 50 12.13 -21.48 3.01
CA MET A 50 10.83 -21.57 3.68
C MET A 50 10.83 -20.90 5.07
N PHE A 51 11.89 -21.08 5.85
CA PHE A 51 12.04 -20.39 7.14
C PHE A 51 12.10 -18.87 6.96
N GLY A 52 12.86 -18.36 5.98
CA GLY A 52 12.91 -16.93 5.68
C GLY A 52 11.55 -16.34 5.30
N ILE A 53 10.79 -17.03 4.44
CA ILE A 53 9.43 -16.61 4.08
C ILE A 53 8.52 -16.60 5.31
N THR A 54 8.56 -17.66 6.11
CA THR A 54 7.74 -17.77 7.33
C THR A 54 8.07 -16.68 8.34
N SER A 55 9.34 -16.30 8.48
CA SER A 55 9.76 -15.18 9.34
C SER A 55 9.19 -13.84 8.88
N ILE A 56 9.16 -13.57 7.57
CA ILE A 56 8.54 -12.35 7.03
C ILE A 56 7.04 -12.37 7.26
N LEU A 57 6.37 -13.49 6.97
CA LEU A 57 4.93 -13.62 7.20
C LEU A 57 4.56 -13.47 8.68
N GLY A 58 5.39 -13.98 9.60
CA GLY A 58 5.21 -13.78 11.03
C GLY A 58 5.35 -12.31 11.45
N SER A 59 6.30 -11.58 10.84
CA SER A 59 6.54 -10.17 11.17
C SER A 59 5.46 -9.21 10.65
N TRP A 60 4.76 -9.57 9.56
CA TRP A 60 3.74 -8.71 8.93
C TRP A 60 2.31 -9.28 9.00
N GLY A 61 2.12 -10.49 9.54
CA GLY A 61 0.83 -11.18 9.55
C GLY A 61 -0.26 -10.44 10.33
N SER A 62 0.11 -9.73 11.40
CA SER A 62 -0.83 -8.91 12.18
C SER A 62 -1.38 -7.73 11.37
N SER A 63 -0.55 -7.12 10.51
CA SER A 63 -0.97 -6.02 9.64
C SER A 63 -1.99 -6.47 8.59
N THR A 64 -1.87 -7.70 8.08
CA THR A 64 -2.79 -8.27 7.09
C THR A 64 -4.15 -8.60 7.69
N LEU A 65 -4.20 -9.10 8.93
CA LEU A 65 -5.45 -9.43 9.62
C LEU A 65 -6.31 -8.18 9.93
N GLY A 66 -5.67 -7.04 10.19
CA GLY A 66 -6.35 -5.76 10.39
C GLY A 66 -6.77 -5.05 9.10
N GLN A 67 -6.30 -5.50 7.93
CA GLN A 67 -6.51 -4.82 6.63
C GLN A 67 -7.99 -4.72 6.22
N SER A 68 -8.82 -5.68 6.64
CA SER A 68 -10.27 -5.64 6.45
C SER A 68 -10.95 -4.51 7.25
N ASP A 69 -10.39 -4.14 8.40
CA ASP A 69 -10.90 -3.06 9.24
C ASP A 69 -10.53 -1.68 8.66
N TRP A 70 -9.30 -1.55 8.14
CA TRP A 70 -8.82 -0.33 7.45
C TRP A 70 -9.60 0.00 6.17
N THR A 71 -10.16 -1.01 5.50
CA THR A 71 -10.91 -0.84 4.24
C THR A 71 -12.42 -0.68 4.45
N ARG A 72 -12.97 -1.04 5.62
CA ARG A 72 -14.39 -0.89 5.95
C ARG A 72 -14.85 0.57 5.91
N TYR A 73 -13.97 1.51 6.26
CA TYR A 73 -14.24 2.95 6.25
C TYR A 73 -13.56 3.70 5.08
N ALA A 74 -12.93 2.97 4.16
CA ALA A 74 -12.37 3.58 2.96
C ALA A 74 -13.49 3.83 1.94
N GLU A 75 -13.88 5.09 1.79
CA GLU A 75 -14.95 5.57 0.89
C GLU A 75 -14.69 5.27 -0.61
N THR A 76 -13.49 4.84 -0.97
CA THR A 76 -13.01 4.68 -2.35
C THR A 76 -12.83 3.21 -2.76
N ARG A 77 -13.98 2.56 -3.02
CA ARG A 77 -14.15 1.62 -4.15
C ARG A 77 -15.53 1.76 -4.78
N ILE A 78 -16.55 2.04 -3.96
CA ILE A 78 -17.93 2.30 -4.42
C ILE A 78 -18.04 3.71 -5.01
N GLY A 79 -17.37 4.71 -4.41
CA GLY A 79 -17.37 6.08 -4.93
C GLY A 79 -16.85 6.20 -6.37
N VAL A 80 -15.80 5.45 -6.76
CA VAL A 80 -15.18 5.52 -8.11
C VAL A 80 -16.10 4.93 -9.20
N VAL A 81 -16.78 3.82 -8.91
CA VAL A 81 -17.73 3.20 -9.84
C VAL A 81 -19.01 4.03 -9.95
N VAL A 82 -19.44 4.64 -8.85
CA VAL A 82 -20.66 5.46 -8.82
C VAL A 82 -20.44 6.86 -9.41
N THR A 83 -19.31 7.52 -9.17
CA THR A 83 -19.04 8.86 -9.76
C THR A 83 -18.75 8.81 -11.27
N SER A 84 -18.11 7.76 -11.78
CA SER A 84 -17.88 7.64 -13.23
C SER A 84 -19.19 7.51 -14.01
N ALA A 85 -20.10 6.63 -13.57
CA ALA A 85 -21.40 6.44 -14.21
C ALA A 85 -22.37 7.61 -13.97
N SER A 86 -22.34 8.23 -12.78
CA SER A 86 -23.27 9.34 -12.47
C SER A 86 -22.96 10.60 -13.27
N SER A 87 -21.69 10.90 -13.55
CA SER A 87 -21.34 12.06 -14.40
C SER A 87 -21.78 11.89 -15.85
N GLU A 88 -21.80 10.64 -16.36
CA GLU A 88 -22.26 10.34 -17.72
C GLU A 88 -23.79 10.33 -17.83
N VAL A 89 -24.51 9.95 -16.77
CA VAL A 89 -25.98 9.82 -16.79
C VAL A 89 -26.69 11.09 -16.33
N LEU A 90 -26.17 11.79 -15.31
CA LEU A 90 -26.84 12.93 -14.66
C LEU A 90 -26.16 14.28 -14.93
N GLY A 91 -25.00 14.31 -15.59
CA GLY A 91 -24.28 15.54 -15.96
C GLY A 91 -23.64 16.32 -14.81
N GLU A 92 -24.01 16.03 -13.57
CA GLU A 92 -23.54 16.69 -12.34
C GLU A 92 -22.86 15.68 -11.40
N LEU A 93 -21.75 16.08 -10.78
CA LEU A 93 -20.94 15.20 -9.93
C LEU A 93 -21.45 15.20 -8.48
N TYR A 94 -22.30 14.25 -8.15
CA TYR A 94 -22.78 14.04 -6.78
C TYR A 94 -21.83 13.14 -5.97
N TRP A 95 -21.21 13.71 -4.93
CA TRP A 95 -20.28 13.01 -4.03
C TRP A 95 -20.96 12.21 -2.92
N ASN A 96 -22.20 12.58 -2.55
CA ASN A 96 -22.94 11.94 -1.47
C ASN A 96 -23.87 10.85 -2.05
N PRO A 97 -23.69 9.56 -1.71
CA PRO A 97 -24.49 8.47 -2.27
C PRO A 97 -25.99 8.56 -1.92
N ILE A 98 -26.35 9.18 -0.80
CA ILE A 98 -27.77 9.38 -0.45
C ILE A 98 -28.39 10.47 -1.34
N ALA A 99 -27.65 11.56 -1.58
CA ALA A 99 -28.10 12.62 -2.48
C ALA A 99 -28.21 12.12 -3.93
N LEU A 100 -27.28 11.27 -4.36
CA LEU A 100 -27.35 10.62 -5.66
C LEU A 100 -28.58 9.72 -5.81
N LEU A 101 -28.90 8.91 -4.79
CA LEU A 101 -30.09 8.06 -4.84
C LEU A 101 -31.38 8.89 -4.95
N ALA A 102 -31.45 10.03 -4.26
CA ALA A 102 -32.57 10.96 -4.39
C ALA A 102 -32.66 11.54 -5.81
N GLU A 103 -31.54 11.94 -6.41
CA GLU A 103 -31.50 12.47 -7.77
C GLU A 103 -31.89 11.40 -8.82
N ILE A 104 -31.38 10.16 -8.68
CA ILE A 104 -31.76 9.04 -9.57
C ILE A 104 -33.27 8.75 -9.46
N GLN A 105 -33.84 8.86 -8.27
CA GLN A 105 -35.28 8.71 -8.06
C GLN A 105 -36.11 9.85 -8.64
N GLU A 106 -35.57 11.06 -8.75
CA GLU A 106 -36.25 12.17 -9.45
C GLU A 106 -36.10 12.09 -10.97
N HIS A 107 -35.03 11.45 -11.46
CA HIS A 107 -34.75 11.30 -12.89
C HIS A 107 -35.51 10.14 -13.58
N TYR A 108 -36.29 9.35 -12.81
CA TYR A 108 -37.11 8.22 -13.27
C TYR A 108 -38.56 8.35 -12.80
#